data_AF-A0A0F3NVE5-F1
#
_entry.id   AF-A0A0F3NVE5-F1
#
_cell.length_a   1.000
_cell.length_b   1.000
_cell.length_c   1.000
_cell.angle_alpha   90.00
_cell.angle_beta   90.00
_cell.angle_gamma   90.00
#
_symmetry.space_group_name_H-M   'P 1'
#
loop_
_entity.id
_entity.type
_entity.pdbx_description
1 polymer ?
#
loop_
_entity_poly.entity_id
_entity_poly.type
_entity_poly.pdbx_seq_one_letter_code
_entity_poly.pdbx_strand_id
1 'polypeptide(L)'
;QKVSSLPVALAESRKYGGCFVAGLQNIHQLEAIYGAAECASMLDLFNSKFIFRVSDQVTAYKSALTLGEQEIIETQENLSYGSNTMRDG
;
A
#
# COMPACT_ATOMS: atom_id res chain seq x y z
N GLN A 1 8.41 -17.07 16.03
CA GLN A 1 7.72 -18.34 16.36
C GLN A 1 6.45 -18.41 15.52
N LYS A 2 6.22 -19.50 14.78
CA LYS A 2 5.06 -19.62 13.88
C LYS A 2 3.80 -19.92 14.70
N VAL A 3 2.77 -19.09 14.58
CA VAL A 3 1.42 -19.38 15.09
C VAL A 3 0.64 -20.04 13.96
N SER A 4 0.50 -21.35 14.00
CA SER A 4 -0.12 -22.16 12.94
C SER A 4 -1.61 -21.88 12.75
N SER A 5 -2.31 -21.49 13.82
CA SER A 5 -3.74 -21.15 13.78
C SER A 5 -4.05 -19.75 13.28
N LEU A 6 -3.03 -18.90 13.08
CA LEU A 6 -3.23 -17.48 12.75
C LEU A 6 -3.97 -17.25 11.42
N PRO A 7 -3.65 -17.93 10.31
CA PRO A 7 -4.39 -17.76 9.05
C PRO A 7 -5.86 -18.16 9.18
N VAL A 8 -6.14 -19.28 9.86
CA VAL A 8 -7.50 -19.77 10.09
C VAL A 8 -8.27 -18.80 10.99
N ALA A 9 -7.65 -18.33 12.07
CA ALA A 9 -8.26 -17.35 12.96
C ALA A 9 -8.59 -16.03 12.25
N LEU A 10 -7.69 -15.51 11.41
CA LEU A 10 -7.94 -14.30 10.62
C LEU A 10 -9.09 -14.49 9.63
N ALA A 11 -9.15 -15.64 8.96
CA ALA A 11 -10.20 -15.93 7.98
C ALA A 11 -11.58 -16.16 8.62
N GLU A 12 -11.64 -16.91 9.73
CA GLU A 12 -12.90 -17.29 10.37
C GLU A 12 -13.46 -16.20 11.27
N SER A 13 -12.61 -15.45 11.97
CA SER A 13 -13.06 -14.37 12.88
C SER A 13 -13.91 -13.32 12.20
N ARG A 14 -13.68 -13.07 10.90
CA ARG A 14 -14.51 -12.15 10.09
C ARG A 14 -15.98 -12.53 10.10
N LYS A 15 -16.31 -13.84 10.16
CA LYS A 15 -17.69 -14.33 10.25
C LYS A 15 -18.36 -13.99 11.58
N TYR A 16 -17.56 -13.82 12.63
CA TYR A 16 -18.01 -13.59 14.00
C TYR A 16 -17.80 -12.15 14.48
N GLY A 17 -17.44 -11.23 13.57
CA GLY A 17 -17.16 -9.82 13.93
C GLY A 17 -15.85 -9.62 14.69
N GLY A 18 -14.94 -10.60 14.67
CA GLY A 18 -13.62 -10.46 15.28
C GLY A 18 -12.76 -9.44 14.53
N CYS A 19 -12.07 -8.60 15.28
CA CYS A 19 -11.13 -7.61 14.76
C CYS A 19 -9.72 -7.94 15.26
N PHE A 20 -8.78 -8.08 14.34
CA PHE A 20 -7.38 -8.32 14.65
C PHE A 20 -6.53 -7.11 14.27
N VAL A 21 -5.66 -6.71 15.18
CA VAL A 21 -4.63 -5.70 14.94
C VAL A 21 -3.29 -6.41 15.05
N ALA A 22 -2.52 -6.38 13.96
CA ALA A 22 -1.19 -6.96 13.89
C ALA A 22 -0.16 -5.87 13.58
N GLY A 23 0.93 -5.85 14.35
CA GLY A 23 2.09 -5.01 14.09
C GLY A 23 3.19 -5.81 13.40
N LEU A 24 3.68 -5.30 12.27
CA LEU A 24 4.78 -5.90 11.50
C LEU A 24 5.88 -4.87 11.33
N GLN A 25 7.12 -5.25 11.64
CA GLN A 25 8.29 -4.39 11.39
C GLN A 25 8.91 -4.66 10.01
N ASN A 26 8.96 -5.91 9.58
CA ASN A 26 9.55 -6.32 8.30
C ASN A 26 8.70 -7.41 7.66
N ILE A 27 8.32 -7.22 6.39
CA ILE A 27 7.56 -8.23 5.62
C ILE A 27 8.39 -9.51 5.46
N HIS A 28 9.70 -9.39 5.31
CA HIS A 28 10.61 -10.52 5.15
C HIS A 28 10.59 -11.53 6.31
N GLN A 29 10.44 -11.04 7.55
CA GLN A 29 10.35 -11.96 8.70
C GLN A 29 9.05 -12.75 8.66
N LEU A 30 7.96 -12.14 8.20
CA LEU A 30 6.68 -12.81 8.05
C LEU A 30 6.76 -13.88 6.95
N GLU A 31 7.37 -13.55 5.81
CA GLU A 31 7.62 -14.50 4.71
C GLU A 31 8.54 -15.65 5.12
N ALA A 32 9.57 -15.40 5.94
CA ALA A 32 10.45 -16.45 6.44
C ALA A 32 9.73 -17.46 7.35
N ILE A 33 8.68 -17.02 8.06
CA ILE A 33 7.92 -17.86 9.00
C ILE A 33 6.78 -18.60 8.30
N TYR A 34 6.04 -17.93 7.42
CA TYR A 34 4.81 -18.45 6.80
C TYR A 34 4.98 -18.85 5.33
N GLY A 35 6.03 -18.41 4.67
CA GLY A 35 6.20 -18.50 3.22
C GLY A 35 5.54 -17.32 2.51
N ALA A 36 6.03 -17.00 1.31
CA ALA A 36 5.56 -15.84 0.55
C ALA A 36 4.06 -15.90 0.21
N ALA A 37 3.55 -17.08 -0.17
CA ALA A 37 2.15 -17.26 -0.55
C ALA A 37 1.20 -17.04 0.64
N GLU A 38 1.44 -17.70 1.78
CA GLU A 38 0.60 -17.51 2.98
C GLU A 38 0.72 -16.08 3.51
N CYS A 39 1.92 -15.48 3.45
CA CYS A 39 2.11 -14.10 3.88
C CYS A 39 1.26 -13.14 3.05
N ALA A 40 1.20 -13.30 1.72
CA ALA A 40 0.34 -12.51 0.85
C ALA A 40 -1.14 -12.69 1.22
N SER A 41 -1.61 -13.95 1.34
CA SER A 41 -3.00 -14.23 1.71
C SER A 41 -3.37 -13.66 3.09
N MET A 42 -2.47 -13.75 4.08
CA MET A 42 -2.70 -13.18 5.41
C MET A 42 -2.76 -11.66 5.36
N LEU A 43 -1.87 -11.02 4.62
CA LEU A 43 -1.89 -9.57 4.46
C LEU A 43 -3.19 -9.12 3.79
N ASP A 44 -3.71 -9.85 2.80
CA ASP A 44 -4.99 -9.55 2.13
C ASP A 44 -6.21 -9.64 3.06
N LEU A 45 -6.16 -10.46 4.12
CA LEU A 45 -7.22 -10.51 5.12
C LEU A 45 -7.35 -9.21 5.93
N PHE A 46 -6.27 -8.42 6.03
CA PHE A 46 -6.31 -7.11 6.67
C PHE A 46 -6.81 -6.03 5.70
N ASN A 47 -8.08 -5.66 5.84
CA ASN A 47 -8.71 -4.62 5.02
C ASN A 47 -8.15 -3.22 5.28
N SER A 48 -7.74 -2.92 6.52
CA SER A 48 -7.14 -1.65 6.90
C SER A 48 -5.65 -1.83 7.12
N LYS A 49 -4.85 -1.01 6.45
CA LYS A 49 -3.39 -1.07 6.51
C LYS A 49 -2.85 0.31 6.89
N PHE A 50 -1.96 0.34 7.87
CA PHE A 50 -1.24 1.55 8.26
C PHE A 50 0.22 1.36 7.91
N ILE A 51 0.72 2.19 6.99
CA ILE A 51 2.11 2.16 6.55
C ILE A 51 2.83 3.31 7.25
N PHE A 52 3.78 2.97 8.12
CA PHE A 52 4.67 3.94 8.77
C PHE A 52 5.98 4.06 7.99
N ARG A 53 6.93 4.83 8.53
CA ARG A 53 8.27 4.95 7.93
C ARG A 53 8.88 3.55 7.74
N VAL A 54 9.20 3.25 6.48
CA VAL A 54 9.90 2.02 6.08
C VAL A 54 11.37 2.34 5.83
N SER A 55 12.28 1.51 6.34
CA SER A 55 13.74 1.69 6.16
C SER A 55 14.33 0.79 5.08
N ASP A 56 13.63 -0.27 4.66
CA ASP A 56 14.11 -1.22 3.66
C ASP A 56 13.39 -1.09 2.31
N GLN A 57 14.12 -1.32 1.21
CA GLN A 57 13.62 -1.13 -0.14
C GLN A 57 12.48 -2.09 -0.50
N VAL A 58 12.54 -3.34 -0.04
CA VAL A 58 11.57 -4.36 -0.46
C VAL A 58 10.21 -4.12 0.19
N THR A 59 10.18 -3.86 1.50
CA THR A 59 8.95 -3.49 2.20
C THR A 59 8.43 -2.16 1.66
N ALA A 60 9.30 -1.21 1.29
CA ALA A 60 8.86 0.05 0.70
C ALA A 60 8.17 -0.17 -0.66
N TYR A 61 8.76 -1.00 -1.53
CA TYR A 61 8.17 -1.36 -2.82
C TYR A 61 6.83 -2.09 -2.67
N LYS A 62 6.76 -3.10 -1.78
CA LYS A 62 5.51 -3.81 -1.49
C LYS A 62 4.45 -2.88 -0.91
N SER A 63 4.85 -1.95 -0.04
CA SER A 63 3.95 -0.95 0.54
C SER A 63 3.41 0.01 -0.53
N ALA A 64 4.25 0.45 -1.47
CA ALA A 64 3.84 1.28 -2.60
C ALA A 64 2.82 0.54 -3.49
N LEU A 65 3.09 -0.71 -3.86
CA LEU A 65 2.13 -1.54 -4.62
C LEU A 65 0.81 -1.72 -3.86
N THR A 66 0.87 -1.84 -2.53
CA THR A 66 -0.32 -1.99 -1.69
C THR A 66 -1.16 -0.71 -1.63
N LEU A 67 -0.52 0.47 -1.63
CA LEU A 67 -1.21 1.76 -1.71
C LEU A 67 -1.86 1.98 -3.08
N GLY A 68 -1.30 1.37 -4.12
CA GLY A 68 -1.74 1.50 -5.49
C GLY A 68 -1.17 2.74 -6.19
N GLU A 69 -1.62 2.94 -7.41
CA GLU A 69 -1.21 4.05 -8.27
C GLU A 69 -2.39 4.99 -8.50
N GLN A 70 -2.09 6.27 -8.70
CA GLN A 70 -3.08 7.27 -9.06
C GLN A 70 -2.64 7.94 -10.36
N GLU A 71 -3.52 7.94 -11.36
CA GLU A 71 -3.33 8.72 -12.57
C GLU A 71 -3.81 10.15 -12.33
N ILE A 72 -2.93 11.13 -12.56
CA ILE A 72 -3.23 12.55 -12.41
C ILE A 72 -3.04 13.20 -13.79
N ILE A 73 -4.10 13.82 -14.30
CA ILE A 73 -4.06 14.59 -15.54
C ILE A 73 -3.76 16.05 -15.19
N GLU A 74 -2.52 16.47 -15.38
CA GLU A 74 -2.13 17.86 -15.19
C GLU A 74 -2.22 18.62 -16.53
N THR A 75 -3.20 19.53 -16.65
CA THR A 75 -3.27 20.45 -17.80
C THR A 75 -2.26 21.57 -17.59
N GLN A 76 -1.13 21.49 -18.29
CA GLN A 76 -0.11 22.53 -18.28
C GLN A 76 -0.50 23.62 -19.30
N GLU A 77 -1.34 24.58 -18.90
CA GLU A 77 -1.61 25.75 -19.73
C GLU A 77 -0.37 26.67 -19.72
N ASN A 78 0.44 26.58 -20.78
CA ASN A 78 1.40 27.62 -21.09
C ASN A 78 0.65 28.87 -21.52
N LEU A 79 0.37 29.77 -20.58
CA LEU A 79 -0.02 31.16 -20.86
C LEU A 79 1.18 31.87 -21.49
N SER A 80 1.36 31.66 -22.80
CA SER A 80 2.17 32.55 -23.61
C SER A 80 1.39 33.85 -23.77
N TYR A 81 1.52 34.75 -22.80
CA TYR A 81 1.32 36.18 -23.02
C TYR A 81 2.48 36.67 -23.91
N GLY A 82 2.50 36.21 -25.16
CA GLY A 82 3.24 36.85 -26.23
C GLY A 82 2.64 38.24 -26.39
N SER A 83 3.31 39.22 -25.79
CA SER A 83 3.04 40.66 -25.86
C SER A 83 2.36 41.08 -27.16
N ASN A 84 1.03 41.17 -27.14
CA ASN A 84 0.31 41.82 -28.22
C ASN A 84 0.46 43.33 -28.04
N THR A 85 1.38 43.92 -28.79
CA THR A 85 1.35 45.35 -29.13
C THR A 85 1.44 45.50 -30.64
N MET A 86 0.59 44.81 -31.40
CA MET A 86 0.26 45.30 -32.74
C MET A 86 -0.69 46.49 -32.57
N ARG A 87 -0.07 47.66 -32.63
CA ARG A 87 -0.66 48.99 -32.61
C ARG A 87 -1.39 49.19 -33.94
N ASP A 88 -2.65 49.60 -33.87
CA ASP A 88 -3.44 50.09 -34.99
C ASP A 88 -2.69 51.25 -35.68
N GLY A 89 -2.51 51.15 -37.00
CA GLY A 89 -1.73 52.06 -37.84
C GLY A 89 -1.68 51.61 -39.29
#